data_AF-A0A2E9LKL7-F1
#
_entry.id   AF-A0A2E9LKL7-F1
#
_cell.length_a   1.000
_cell.length_b   1.000
_cell.length_c   1.000
_cell.angle_alpha   90.00
_cell.angle_beta   90.00
_cell.angle_gamma   90.00
#
_symmetry.space_group_name_H-M   'P 1'
#
loop_
_entity.id
_entity.type
_entity.pdbx_description
1 polymer ?
#
loop_
_entity_poly.entity_id
_entity_poly.type
_entity_poly.pdbx_seq_one_letter_code
_entity_poly.pdbx_strand_id
1 'polypeptide(L)'
;MDLVFDKGDSQNPRGHALLYFRVDTEQDTVYATYVVTLPVKSDLTKYVPPFLASHLGNMPLSDLSAFAMPPVPEALSHFAELERLSELRQDDLVYGGSMFSFDLPRMMEMATEAVQVYSGLCSDALTMNSTPA
;
A
#
# COMPACT_ATOMS: atom_id res chain seq x y z
N MET A 1 2.70 12.99 -0.01
CA MET A 1 2.12 12.41 1.20
C MET A 1 3.23 11.87 2.08
N ASP A 2 3.09 11.97 3.40
CA ASP A 2 4.02 11.39 4.37
C ASP A 2 3.39 10.16 5.03
N LEU A 3 4.08 9.01 4.94
CA LEU A 3 3.64 7.76 5.56
C LEU A 3 4.18 7.67 6.98
N VAL A 4 3.33 7.33 7.94
CA VAL A 4 3.71 7.13 9.35
C VAL A 4 3.69 5.64 9.65
N PHE A 5 4.81 5.10 10.11
CA PHE A 5 4.93 3.69 10.46
C PHE A 5 4.59 3.51 11.94
N ASP A 6 3.43 2.91 12.22
CA ASP A 6 3.06 2.48 13.57
C ASP A 6 3.81 1.20 13.96
N LYS A 7 4.04 0.32 12.98
CA LYS A 7 4.93 -0.84 13.09
C LYS A 7 5.75 -0.98 11.82
N GLY A 8 7.02 -1.38 11.98
CA GLY A 8 7.98 -1.46 10.88
C GLY A 8 9.09 -0.43 11.00
N ASP A 9 9.89 -0.32 9.94
CA ASP A 9 10.98 0.66 9.84
C ASP A 9 10.94 1.32 8.46
N SER A 10 10.68 2.63 8.41
CA SER A 10 10.67 3.39 7.17
C SER A 10 11.99 3.39 6.40
N GLN A 11 13.12 3.14 7.08
CA GLN A 11 14.45 3.03 6.45
C GLN A 11 14.75 1.62 5.94
N ASN A 12 14.04 0.62 6.48
CA ASN A 12 14.15 -0.78 6.09
C ASN A 12 12.75 -1.42 5.96
N PRO A 13 11.89 -0.90 5.06
CA PRO A 13 10.53 -1.40 4.92
C PRO A 13 10.56 -2.84 4.40
N ARG A 14 9.57 -3.63 4.82
CA ARG A 14 9.52 -5.08 4.56
C ARG A 14 9.15 -5.44 3.12
N GLY A 15 8.78 -4.44 2.33
CA GLY A 15 8.24 -4.62 0.98
C GLY A 15 6.74 -4.91 0.96
N HIS A 16 6.08 -5.05 2.12
CA HIS A 16 4.63 -5.23 2.21
C HIS A 16 4.06 -4.62 3.49
N ALA A 17 2.90 -3.98 3.38
CA ALA A 17 2.31 -3.21 4.46
C ALA A 17 0.77 -3.31 4.49
N LEU A 18 0.21 -3.36 5.70
CA LEU A 18 -1.17 -2.96 5.95
C LEU A 18 -1.19 -1.43 6.02
N LEU A 19 -1.66 -0.80 4.94
CA LEU A 19 -1.84 0.63 4.85
C LEU A 19 -3.25 0.97 5.30
N TYR A 20 -3.39 1.94 6.18
CA TYR A 20 -4.70 2.39 6.63
C TYR A 20 -4.83 3.90 6.69
N PHE A 21 -6.08 4.33 6.59
CA PHE A 21 -6.51 5.72 6.65
C PHE A 21 -7.61 5.85 7.70
N ARG A 22 -7.82 7.07 8.17
CA ARG A 22 -8.97 7.41 9.02
C ARG A 22 -9.85 8.43 8.32
N VAL A 23 -11.10 8.49 8.71
CA VAL A 23 -11.99 9.56 8.29
C VAL A 23 -12.40 10.36 9.50
N ASP A 24 -12.26 11.69 9.44
CA ASP A 24 -12.46 12.56 10.60
C ASP A 24 -13.88 12.44 11.19
N THR A 25 -14.86 12.10 10.35
CA THR A 25 -16.27 11.91 10.74
C THR A 25 -16.58 10.52 11.31
N GLU A 26 -15.66 9.55 11.22
CA GLU A 26 -15.86 8.16 11.66
C GLU A 26 -14.66 7.69 12.51
N GLN A 27 -14.64 8.10 13.78
CA GLN A 27 -13.49 7.88 14.67
C GLN A 27 -13.16 6.40 14.93
N ASP A 28 -14.18 5.53 14.87
CA ASP A 28 -14.02 4.11 15.18
C ASP A 28 -13.68 3.26 13.95
N THR A 29 -13.81 3.80 12.73
CA THR A 29 -13.61 3.04 11.49
C THR A 29 -12.28 3.42 10.84
N VAL A 30 -11.54 2.40 10.41
CA VAL A 30 -10.33 2.55 9.62
C VAL A 30 -10.55 1.99 8.23
N TYR A 31 -9.91 2.60 7.24
CA TYR A 31 -10.02 2.20 5.85
C TYR A 31 -8.68 1.65 5.43
N ALA A 32 -8.61 0.35 5.11
CA ALA A 32 -7.35 -0.33 4.91
C ALA A 32 -7.23 -0.99 3.54
N THR A 33 -6.00 -1.04 3.05
CA THR A 33 -5.58 -1.81 1.88
C THR A 33 -4.23 -2.46 2.17
N TYR A 34 -3.89 -3.47 1.37
CA TYR A 34 -2.61 -4.15 1.47
C TYR A 34 -1.69 -3.71 0.34
N VAL A 35 -0.56 -3.10 0.68
CA VAL A 35 0.46 -2.64 -0.27
C VAL A 35 1.54 -3.70 -0.41
N VAL A 36 1.93 -4.00 -1.65
CA VAL A 36 3.05 -4.90 -1.96
C VAL A 36 3.99 -4.23 -2.94
N THR A 37 5.29 -4.26 -2.65
CA THR A 37 6.38 -3.98 -3.58
C THR A 37 7.03 -5.31 -3.96
N LEU A 38 7.03 -5.62 -5.25
CA LEU A 38 7.58 -6.84 -5.79
C LEU A 38 9.11 -6.81 -5.76
N PRO A 39 9.77 -7.81 -5.16
CA PRO A 39 11.23 -7.86 -5.09
C PRO A 39 11.91 -8.19 -6.43
N VAL A 40 11.13 -8.65 -7.42
CA VAL A 40 11.61 -9.03 -8.75
C VAL A 40 10.74 -8.35 -9.79
N LYS A 41 11.37 -7.67 -10.75
CA LYS A 41 10.68 -7.06 -11.89
C LYS A 41 9.85 -8.12 -12.61
N SER A 42 8.53 -7.95 -12.54
CA SER A 42 7.56 -8.90 -13.09
C SER A 42 6.69 -8.16 -14.09
N ASP A 43 6.65 -8.66 -15.31
CA ASP A 43 5.73 -8.16 -16.33
C ASP A 43 4.34 -8.75 -16.06
N LEU A 44 3.51 -8.01 -15.33
CA LEU A 44 2.18 -8.47 -14.92
C LEU A 44 1.24 -8.62 -16.13
N THR A 45 1.54 -8.03 -17.30
CA THR A 45 0.73 -8.25 -18.51
C THR A 45 0.65 -9.72 -18.90
N LYS A 46 1.66 -10.52 -18.55
CA LYS A 46 1.71 -11.97 -18.81
C LYS A 46 0.77 -12.79 -17.93
N TYR A 47 0.28 -12.19 -16.84
CA TYR A 47 -0.49 -12.88 -15.80
C TYR A 47 -1.88 -12.29 -15.58
N VAL A 48 -2.18 -11.13 -16.19
CA VAL A 48 -3.52 -10.55 -16.15
C VAL A 48 -4.47 -11.35 -17.04
N PRO A 49 -5.54 -11.93 -16.48
CA PRO A 49 -6.59 -12.55 -17.28
C PRO A 49 -7.21 -11.53 -18.27
N PRO A 50 -7.51 -11.94 -19.51
CA PRO A 50 -7.99 -11.02 -20.56
C PRO A 50 -9.22 -10.19 -20.16
N PHE A 51 -10.10 -10.74 -19.32
CA PHE A 51 -11.31 -10.04 -18.87
C PHE A 51 -11.04 -8.93 -17.85
N LEU A 52 -9.87 -8.93 -17.17
CA LEU A 52 -9.48 -7.87 -16.24
C LEU A 52 -8.70 -6.74 -16.93
N ALA A 53 -8.11 -7.00 -18.09
CA ALA A 53 -7.33 -6.01 -18.83
C ALA A 53 -8.15 -4.76 -19.19
N SER A 54 -9.43 -4.90 -19.52
CA SER A 54 -10.34 -3.77 -19.79
C SER A 54 -10.68 -2.94 -18.55
N HIS A 55 -10.57 -3.51 -17.35
CA HIS A 55 -10.88 -2.83 -16.09
C HIS A 55 -9.66 -2.15 -15.44
N LEU A 56 -8.45 -2.56 -15.82
CA LEU A 56 -7.19 -1.96 -15.35
C LEU A 56 -6.84 -0.66 -16.10
N GLY A 57 -7.61 -0.31 -17.13
CA GLY A 57 -7.46 0.93 -17.89
C GLY A 57 -6.10 1.05 -18.61
N ASN A 58 -5.59 2.27 -18.73
CA ASN A 58 -4.28 2.57 -19.34
C ASN A 58 -3.12 2.43 -18.34
N MET A 59 -3.29 1.75 -17.20
CA MET A 59 -2.20 1.59 -16.24
C MET A 59 -1.08 0.77 -16.89
N PRO A 60 0.17 1.27 -16.95
CA PRO A 60 1.27 0.55 -17.58
C PRO A 60 1.67 -0.65 -16.70
N LEU A 61 1.02 -1.79 -16.93
CA LEU A 61 1.21 -3.05 -16.22
C LEU A 61 2.63 -3.63 -16.39
N SER A 62 3.37 -3.16 -17.40
CA SER A 62 4.75 -3.55 -17.69
C SER A 62 5.75 -3.06 -16.64
N ASP A 63 5.39 -2.02 -15.88
CA ASP A 63 6.26 -1.39 -14.86
C ASP A 63 5.68 -1.48 -13.44
N LEU A 64 4.70 -2.34 -13.20
CA LEU A 64 4.12 -2.53 -11.87
C LEU A 64 5.10 -3.27 -10.95
N SER A 65 6.01 -2.51 -10.34
CA SER A 65 6.84 -2.97 -9.22
C SER A 65 6.11 -2.91 -7.89
N ALA A 66 4.97 -2.21 -7.78
CA ALA A 66 4.20 -2.14 -6.55
C ALA A 66 2.71 -1.86 -6.83
N PHE A 67 1.84 -2.30 -5.92
CA PHE A 67 0.38 -2.10 -6.01
C PHE A 67 -0.29 -2.23 -4.64
N ALA A 68 -1.55 -1.78 -4.56
CA ALA A 68 -2.43 -1.94 -3.40
C ALA A 68 -3.63 -2.84 -3.72
N MET A 69 -4.02 -3.71 -2.81
CA MET A 69 -5.19 -4.59 -2.93
C MET A 69 -5.95 -4.66 -1.60
N PRO A 70 -7.28 -4.37 -1.57
CA PRO A 70 -8.07 -3.82 -2.68
C PRO A 70 -7.61 -2.40 -3.09
N PRO A 71 -7.76 -1.98 -4.37
CA PRO A 71 -7.28 -0.67 -4.83
C PRO A 71 -8.04 0.51 -4.19
N VAL A 72 -9.28 0.26 -3.75
CA VAL A 72 -10.01 1.13 -2.84
C VAL A 72 -9.83 0.54 -1.43
N PRO A 73 -9.29 1.30 -0.46
CA PRO A 73 -9.26 0.87 0.94
C PRO A 73 -10.66 0.49 1.45
N GLU A 74 -10.76 -0.67 2.08
CA GLU A 74 -12.02 -1.18 2.64
C GLU A 74 -12.18 -0.80 4.11
N ALA A 75 -13.43 -0.57 4.50
CA ALA A 75 -13.77 -0.26 5.89
C ALA A 75 -13.55 -1.49 6.79
N LEU A 76 -12.84 -1.27 7.89
CA LEU A 76 -12.67 -2.22 8.97
C LEU A 76 -13.13 -1.56 10.27
N SER A 77 -13.92 -2.32 11.03
CA SER A 77 -14.60 -1.81 12.22
C SER A 77 -13.65 -1.42 13.35
N HIS A 78 -12.44 -1.99 13.40
CA HIS A 78 -11.52 -1.82 14.52
C HIS A 78 -10.05 -1.81 14.07
N PHE A 79 -9.31 -0.78 14.49
CA PHE A 79 -7.86 -0.68 14.29
C PHE A 79 -7.08 -1.84 14.92
N ALA A 80 -7.55 -2.35 16.06
CA ALA A 80 -6.93 -3.48 16.76
C ALA A 80 -6.79 -4.73 15.89
N GLU A 81 -7.68 -4.94 14.92
CA GLU A 81 -7.56 -6.07 13.98
C GLU A 81 -6.39 -5.88 13.01
N LEU A 82 -6.10 -4.65 12.56
CA LEU A 82 -4.91 -4.35 11.75
C LEU A 82 -3.63 -4.54 12.55
N GLU A 83 -3.62 -4.13 13.82
CA GLU A 83 -2.49 -4.35 14.71
C GLU A 83 -2.20 -5.83 14.92
N ARG A 84 -3.24 -6.65 15.11
CA ARG A 84 -3.13 -8.09 15.25
C ARG A 84 -2.66 -8.77 13.96
N LEU A 85 -3.20 -8.35 12.81
CA LEU A 85 -2.85 -8.90 11.50
C LEU A 85 -1.40 -8.56 11.11
N SER A 86 -0.96 -7.32 11.31
CA SER A 86 0.42 -6.89 11.05
C SER A 86 1.42 -7.69 11.87
N GLU A 87 1.14 -7.94 13.16
CA GLU A 87 2.00 -8.79 14.00
C GLU A 87 2.06 -10.25 13.52
N LEU A 88 0.90 -10.84 13.23
CA LEU A 88 0.83 -12.24 12.82
C LEU A 88 1.57 -12.49 11.51
N ARG A 89 1.44 -11.55 10.56
CA ARG A 89 2.01 -11.66 9.22
C ARG A 89 3.41 -11.09 9.12
N GLN A 90 3.83 -10.36 10.15
CA GLN A 90 5.09 -9.63 10.16
C GLN A 90 5.11 -8.57 9.05
N ASP A 91 3.98 -7.90 8.82
CA ASP A 91 3.83 -6.81 7.85
C ASP A 91 4.14 -5.47 8.52
N ASP A 92 4.52 -4.46 7.73
CA ASP A 92 4.54 -3.08 8.22
C ASP A 92 3.10 -2.60 8.44
N LEU A 93 2.86 -1.80 9.48
CA LEU A 93 1.58 -1.14 9.74
C LEU A 93 1.77 0.36 9.53
N VAL A 94 1.11 0.89 8.50
CA VAL A 94 1.40 2.22 7.98
C VAL A 94 0.13 3.06 7.94
N TYR A 95 0.18 4.22 8.58
CA TYR A 95 -0.85 5.23 8.50
C TYR A 95 -0.59 6.16 7.30
N GLY A 96 -1.55 6.20 6.38
CA GLY A 96 -1.52 7.01 5.16
C GLY A 96 -2.21 8.37 5.29
N GLY A 97 -2.72 8.73 6.47
CA GLY A 97 -3.34 10.03 6.72
C GLY A 97 -4.85 9.97 6.92
N SER A 98 -5.45 11.16 7.05
CA SER A 98 -6.90 11.33 7.25
C SER A 98 -7.59 11.78 5.97
N MET A 99 -8.82 11.31 5.78
CA MET A 99 -9.70 11.70 4.68
C MET A 99 -10.90 12.48 5.20
N PHE A 100 -11.33 13.47 4.43
CA PHE A 100 -12.50 14.26 4.77
C PHE A 100 -13.83 13.59 4.33
N SER A 101 -13.79 12.71 3.32
CA SER A 101 -15.00 12.10 2.73
C SER A 101 -14.74 10.71 2.11
N PHE A 102 -15.80 9.91 1.98
CA PHE A 102 -15.83 8.57 1.34
C PHE A 102 -15.88 8.61 -0.20
N ASP A 103 -15.18 9.55 -0.81
CA ASP A 103 -15.21 9.66 -2.26
C ASP A 103 -14.31 8.59 -2.89
N LEU A 104 -14.91 7.61 -3.57
CA LEU A 104 -14.21 6.42 -4.08
C LEU A 104 -12.97 6.76 -4.94
N PRO A 105 -13.04 7.70 -5.92
CA PRO A 105 -11.88 8.10 -6.70
C PRO A 105 -10.77 8.69 -5.82
N ARG A 106 -11.12 9.49 -4.82
CA ARG A 106 -10.16 10.09 -3.88
C ARG A 106 -9.48 9.04 -3.01
N MET A 107 -10.23 8.03 -2.55
CA MET A 107 -9.66 6.91 -1.79
C MET A 107 -8.68 6.09 -2.63
N MET A 108 -9.01 5.85 -3.91
CA MET A 108 -8.09 5.20 -4.85
C MET A 108 -6.84 6.03 -5.13
N GLU A 109 -6.99 7.35 -5.27
CA GLU A 109 -5.88 8.29 -5.47
C GLU A 109 -4.92 8.25 -4.28
N MET A 110 -5.44 8.37 -3.05
CA MET A 110 -4.65 8.27 -1.81
C MET A 110 -3.90 6.94 -1.70
N ALA A 111 -4.57 5.81 -2.01
CA ALA A 111 -3.91 4.51 -2.02
C ALA A 111 -2.81 4.44 -3.08
N THR A 112 -3.04 5.02 -4.26
CA THR A 112 -2.05 5.06 -5.35
C THR A 112 -0.82 5.90 -4.98
N GLU A 113 -1.03 7.08 -4.38
CA GLU A 113 0.06 7.90 -3.86
C GLU A 113 0.86 7.14 -2.78
N ALA A 114 0.18 6.39 -1.91
CA ALA A 114 0.84 5.62 -0.84
C ALA A 114 1.71 4.50 -1.41
N VAL A 115 1.24 3.80 -2.44
CA VAL A 115 2.01 2.79 -3.15
C VAL A 115 3.29 3.41 -3.72
N GLN A 116 3.20 4.60 -4.34
CA GLN A 116 4.36 5.29 -4.89
C GLN A 116 5.38 5.65 -3.79
N VAL A 117 4.92 6.23 -2.67
CA VAL A 117 5.82 6.60 -1.56
C VAL A 117 6.46 5.35 -0.93
N TYR A 118 5.66 4.34 -0.59
CA TYR A 118 6.14 3.13 0.08
C TYR A 118 7.11 2.33 -0.79
N SER A 119 6.83 2.20 -2.10
CA SER A 119 7.74 1.52 -3.03
C SER A 119 9.03 2.31 -3.28
N GLY A 120 8.98 3.64 -3.20
CA GLY A 120 10.17 4.50 -3.15
C GLY A 120 11.06 4.15 -1.96
N LEU A 121 10.50 4.10 -0.74
CA LEU A 121 11.23 3.70 0.46
C LEU A 121 11.88 2.30 0.34
N CYS A 122 11.15 1.35 -0.25
CA CYS A 122 11.67 0.00 -0.50
C CYS A 122 12.85 0.03 -1.49
N SER A 123 12.75 0.83 -2.54
CA SER A 123 13.81 0.99 -3.54
C SER A 123 15.06 1.63 -2.92
N ASP A 124 14.88 2.67 -2.11
CA ASP A 124 15.97 3.37 -1.43
C ASP A 124 16.72 2.44 -0.47
N ALA A 125 15.99 1.65 0.34
CA ALA A 125 16.59 0.67 1.25
C ALA A 125 17.42 -0.39 0.50
N LEU A 126 16.95 -0.85 -0.66
CA LEU A 126 17.72 -1.77 -1.51
C LEU A 126 19.00 -1.13 -2.06
N THR A 127 18.97 0.17 -2.43
CA THR A 127 20.17 0.88 -2.89
C THR A 127 21.18 1.11 -1.76
N MET A 128 20.73 1.44 -0.55
CA MET A 128 21.61 1.59 0.61
C MET A 128 22.32 0.27 0.95
N ASN A 129 21.60 -0.85 0.89
CA ASN A 129 22.16 -2.18 1.14
C ASN A 129 23.07 -2.70 0.01
N SER A 130 23.07 -2.06 -1.16
CA SER A 130 23.90 -2.43 -2.32
C SER A 130 25.25 -1.71 -2.35
N THR A 131 25.49 -0.75 -1.45
CA THR A 131 26.78 -0.04 -1.36
C THR A 131 27.75 -0.88 -0.52
N PRO A 132 28.85 -1.42 -1.08
CA PRO A 132 29.82 -2.16 -0.29
C PRO A 132 30.53 -1.20 0.68
N ALA A 133 30.69 -1.64 1.93
CA ALA A 133 31.60 -1.02 2.89
C ALA A 133 33.07 -1.14 2.44
#